data_AF-A0A1Q3LLL5-F1
#
_entry.id   AF-A0A1Q3LLL5-F1
#
_cell.length_a   1.000
_cell.length_b   1.000
_cell.length_c   1.000
_cell.angle_alpha   90.00
_cell.angle_beta   90.00
_cell.angle_gamma   90.00
#
_symmetry.space_group_name_H-M   'P 1'
#
loop_
_entity.id
_entity.type
_entity.pdbx_description
1 polymer ?
#
loop_
_entity_poly.entity_id
_entity_poly.type
_entity_poly.pdbx_seq_one_letter_code
_entity_poly.pdbx_strand_id
1 'polypeptide(L)'
;MKRDKIYEDLHFTSDFSVEDWNALLKLKLAKYFSNESIFEKNKEILRTEFVNYIRFCTKPEYFKLFEWTYDLYKECISSDKQQIIKVVANSFDEISSTDMKWMTNVLTQPEVNDFSERDKISYYFKVIDETLESAFKPRFKFLDKLVNYKLYGFIPDNSGSDFGKVIRDFPDQVKNDTILFLEDPIVSISTNQWRNIAAHKSFTINKNDIVVEYGRNSIQKLALSYDNFYKIVHWTQDIYRVIRFGQVLTDLNYIEEIVAELGGTQNMNIRFESSLLHIIHNMQIVGFEFVSNEEQSDTFCLNVKGKIDHDLESSLIHASQCLDQLSCAIYDDKFVRNNFQKTKISIVDDNRNTLASATISIEVALKKSKGELTLNEYLSQMDFYIKNYA
;
A
#
# COMPACT_ATOMS: atom_id res chain seq x y z
N MET A 1 -12.47 -18.20 0.85
CA MET A 1 -11.77 -17.29 -0.08
C MET A 1 -10.29 -17.62 0.00
N LYS A 2 -9.65 -18.02 -1.11
CA LYS A 2 -8.19 -18.27 -1.08
C LYS A 2 -7.49 -16.91 -1.00
N ARG A 3 -6.56 -16.76 -0.06
CA ARG A 3 -5.70 -15.56 0.11
C ARG A 3 -4.90 -15.22 -1.17
N ASP A 4 -4.87 -16.12 -2.14
CA ASP A 4 -4.01 -16.06 -3.32
C ASP A 4 -4.49 -15.14 -4.45
N LYS A 5 -5.80 -14.84 -4.57
CA LYS A 5 -6.34 -14.13 -5.76
C LYS A 5 -5.85 -12.69 -5.94
N ILE A 6 -5.49 -11.99 -4.86
CA ILE A 6 -4.97 -10.61 -4.96
C ILE A 6 -3.59 -10.56 -5.61
N TYR A 7 -2.83 -11.65 -5.48
CA TYR A 7 -1.54 -11.78 -6.16
C TYR A 7 -1.70 -12.23 -7.62
N GLU A 8 -2.86 -12.82 -7.99
CA GLU A 8 -3.21 -13.24 -9.36
C GLU A 8 -3.63 -12.04 -10.24
N ASP A 9 -4.37 -11.06 -9.71
CA ASP A 9 -4.81 -9.86 -10.46
C ASP A 9 -3.68 -8.85 -10.76
N LEU A 10 -2.44 -9.17 -10.40
CA LEU A 10 -1.26 -8.30 -10.46
C LEU A 10 -0.21 -8.82 -11.46
N HIS A 11 -0.67 -9.34 -12.61
CA HIS A 11 0.20 -9.71 -13.71
C HIS A 11 0.95 -8.48 -14.25
N PHE A 12 2.21 -8.34 -13.87
CA PHE A 12 3.15 -7.50 -14.62
C PHE A 12 3.34 -8.13 -15.99
N THR A 13 3.31 -7.30 -17.04
CA THR A 13 3.64 -7.75 -18.39
C THR A 13 5.09 -8.26 -18.41
N SER A 14 5.30 -9.40 -19.05
CA SER A 14 6.62 -9.97 -19.35
C SER A 14 7.38 -9.19 -20.44
N ASP A 15 6.76 -8.17 -21.03
CA ASP A 15 7.33 -7.37 -22.11
C ASP A 15 8.44 -6.41 -21.61
N PHE A 16 8.53 -6.19 -20.29
CA PHE A 16 9.52 -5.31 -19.68
C PHE A 16 10.53 -6.10 -18.84
N SER A 17 11.81 -5.87 -19.07
CA SER A 17 12.90 -6.38 -18.23
C SER A 17 12.94 -5.65 -16.88
N VAL A 18 13.72 -6.18 -15.94
CA VAL A 18 14.00 -5.53 -14.65
C VAL A 18 14.64 -4.16 -14.86
N GLU A 19 15.54 -4.07 -15.83
CA GLU A 19 16.23 -2.87 -16.23
C GLU A 19 15.25 -1.83 -16.79
N ASP A 20 14.26 -2.26 -17.58
CA ASP A 20 13.22 -1.37 -18.09
C ASP A 20 12.33 -0.83 -16.97
N TRP A 21 11.93 -1.69 -16.02
CA TRP A 21 11.18 -1.26 -14.83
C TRP A 21 12.00 -0.27 -13.99
N ASN A 22 13.29 -0.56 -13.75
CA ASN A 22 14.17 0.33 -13.00
C ASN A 22 14.37 1.67 -13.73
N ALA A 23 14.53 1.65 -15.05
CA ALA A 23 14.66 2.86 -15.87
C ALA A 23 13.38 3.69 -15.82
N LEU A 24 12.22 3.06 -15.89
CA LEU A 24 10.92 3.71 -15.80
C LEU A 24 10.69 4.33 -14.41
N LEU A 25 11.01 3.60 -13.33
CA LEU A 25 10.96 4.12 -11.97
C LEU A 25 11.88 5.34 -11.81
N LYS A 26 13.11 5.27 -12.33
CA LYS A 26 14.04 6.39 -12.28
C LYS A 26 13.50 7.58 -13.06
N LEU A 27 12.99 7.36 -14.27
CA LEU A 27 12.41 8.40 -15.12
C LEU A 27 11.23 9.11 -14.46
N LYS A 28 10.36 8.37 -13.77
CA LYS A 28 9.10 8.90 -13.23
C LYS A 28 9.21 9.40 -11.79
N LEU A 29 10.00 8.72 -10.96
CA LEU A 29 10.00 8.91 -9.51
C LEU A 29 11.28 9.52 -8.94
N ALA A 30 12.42 9.44 -9.62
CA ALA A 30 13.68 9.94 -9.06
C ALA A 30 13.64 11.44 -8.72
N LYS A 31 12.81 12.23 -9.43
CA LYS A 31 12.61 13.66 -9.15
C LYS A 31 12.00 13.95 -7.75
N TYR A 32 11.38 12.95 -7.13
CA TYR A 32 10.81 13.02 -5.78
C TYR A 32 11.78 12.50 -4.70
N PHE A 33 13.05 12.28 -5.02
CA PHE A 33 14.06 11.90 -4.03
C PHE A 33 15.09 13.01 -3.86
N SER A 34 15.49 13.25 -2.62
CA SER A 34 16.48 14.28 -2.28
C SER A 34 17.89 13.93 -2.79
N ASN A 35 18.19 12.64 -2.98
CA ASN A 35 19.39 12.18 -3.67
C ASN A 35 19.22 10.77 -4.26
N GLU A 36 20.14 10.41 -5.16
CA GLU A 36 20.14 9.13 -5.88
C GLU A 36 20.36 7.92 -4.95
N SER A 37 21.14 8.07 -3.88
CA SER A 37 21.40 6.98 -2.93
C SER A 37 20.12 6.52 -2.22
N ILE A 38 19.27 7.46 -1.79
CA ILE A 38 17.98 7.13 -1.17
C ILE A 38 17.04 6.46 -2.19
N PHE A 39 17.02 6.95 -3.44
CA PHE A 39 16.24 6.30 -4.49
C PHE A 39 16.69 4.85 -4.72
N GLU A 40 18.00 4.63 -4.89
CA GLU A 40 18.55 3.29 -5.15
C GLU A 40 18.31 2.32 -3.98
N LYS A 41 18.38 2.81 -2.73
CA LYS A 41 18.05 2.01 -1.54
C LYS A 41 16.59 1.55 -1.51
N ASN A 42 15.67 2.34 -2.08
CA ASN A 42 14.22 2.13 -1.95
C ASN A 42 13.54 1.68 -3.25
N LYS A 43 14.29 1.51 -4.36
CA LYS A 43 13.73 1.22 -5.69
C LYS A 43 12.84 -0.03 -5.74
N GLU A 44 13.14 -1.04 -4.92
CA GLU A 44 12.34 -2.26 -4.83
C GLU A 44 10.96 -2.00 -4.25
N ILE A 45 10.87 -1.22 -3.16
CA ILE A 45 9.60 -0.79 -2.57
C ILE A 45 8.80 0.02 -3.60
N LEU A 46 9.48 0.89 -4.35
CA LEU A 46 8.85 1.73 -5.36
C LEU A 46 8.20 0.95 -6.49
N ARG A 47 8.61 -0.28 -6.80
CA ARG A 47 7.98 -1.12 -7.82
C ARG A 47 6.51 -1.38 -7.53
N THR A 48 6.19 -1.73 -6.28
CA THR A 48 4.81 -1.94 -5.85
C THR A 48 4.03 -0.62 -5.85
N GLU A 49 4.67 0.45 -5.39
CA GLU A 49 4.02 1.75 -5.34
C GLU A 49 3.80 2.37 -6.72
N PHE A 50 4.59 1.97 -7.71
CA PHE A 50 4.43 2.39 -9.10
C PHE A 50 3.10 1.91 -9.70
N VAL A 51 2.59 0.74 -9.28
CA VAL A 51 1.26 0.28 -9.67
C VAL A 51 0.19 1.25 -9.17
N ASN A 52 0.32 1.76 -7.94
CA ASN A 52 -0.59 2.77 -7.39
C ASN A 52 -0.46 4.11 -8.13
N TYR A 53 0.77 4.51 -8.46
CA TYR A 53 1.06 5.72 -9.24
C TYR A 53 0.36 5.70 -10.62
N ILE A 54 0.47 4.60 -11.37
CA ILE A 54 -0.14 4.47 -12.70
C ILE A 54 -1.66 4.67 -12.67
N ARG A 55 -2.33 4.25 -11.58
CA ARG A 55 -3.80 4.33 -11.46
C ARG A 55 -4.34 5.76 -11.45
N PHE A 56 -3.54 6.75 -11.05
CA PHE A 56 -3.98 8.15 -10.99
C PHE A 56 -3.15 9.11 -11.86
N CYS A 57 -1.91 8.77 -12.22
CA CYS A 57 -1.01 9.72 -12.91
C CYS A 57 -1.47 10.09 -14.32
N THR A 58 -2.34 9.28 -14.94
CA THR A 58 -2.97 9.55 -16.23
C THR A 58 -4.14 10.53 -16.14
N LYS A 59 -4.60 10.87 -14.93
CA LYS A 59 -5.69 11.80 -14.66
C LYS A 59 -5.11 13.15 -14.21
N PRO A 60 -5.10 14.19 -15.06
CA PRO A 60 -4.36 15.43 -14.80
C PRO A 60 -4.67 16.10 -13.46
N GLU A 61 -5.95 16.11 -13.06
CA GLU A 61 -6.42 16.72 -11.82
C GLU A 61 -5.89 15.99 -10.57
N TYR A 62 -5.81 14.66 -10.61
CA TYR A 62 -5.26 13.86 -9.51
C TYR A 62 -3.74 13.93 -9.47
N PHE A 63 -3.09 13.96 -10.64
CA PHE A 63 -1.64 14.15 -10.70
C PHE A 63 -1.23 15.53 -10.17
N LYS A 64 -1.97 16.59 -10.52
CA LYS A 64 -1.76 17.93 -9.94
C LYS A 64 -1.96 17.93 -8.43
N LEU A 65 -3.02 17.28 -7.94
CA LEU A 65 -3.28 17.14 -6.50
C LEU A 65 -2.14 16.41 -5.77
N PHE A 66 -1.58 15.38 -6.40
CA PHE A 66 -0.42 14.66 -5.91
C PHE A 66 0.83 15.56 -5.84
N GLU A 67 1.16 16.27 -6.91
CA GLU A 67 2.32 17.17 -6.93
C GLU A 67 2.17 18.24 -5.84
N TRP A 68 0.99 18.86 -5.71
CA TRP A 68 0.69 19.81 -4.65
C TRP A 68 0.89 19.21 -3.25
N THR A 69 0.40 17.99 -3.03
CA THR A 69 0.50 17.30 -1.73
C THR A 69 1.96 17.00 -1.38
N TYR A 70 2.72 16.47 -2.34
CA TYR A 70 4.13 16.15 -2.14
C TYR A 70 4.98 17.41 -1.91
N ASP A 71 4.76 18.46 -2.71
CA ASP A 71 5.49 19.72 -2.57
C ASP A 71 5.20 20.41 -1.24
N LEU A 72 3.96 20.37 -0.74
CA LEU A 72 3.62 20.81 0.61
C LEU A 72 4.47 20.10 1.66
N TYR A 73 4.55 18.76 1.62
CA TYR A 73 5.32 17.99 2.59
C TYR A 73 6.80 18.35 2.56
N LYS A 74 7.36 18.41 1.35
CA LYS A 74 8.76 18.78 1.11
C LYS A 74 9.07 20.19 1.63
N GLU A 75 8.19 21.16 1.36
CA GLU A 75 8.37 22.55 1.80
C GLU A 75 8.31 22.67 3.32
N CYS A 76 7.35 22.03 3.99
CA CYS A 76 7.26 22.03 5.46
C CYS A 76 8.53 21.43 6.10
N ILE A 77 9.02 20.30 5.58
CA ILE A 77 10.26 19.68 6.09
C ILE A 77 11.47 20.58 5.82
N SER A 78 11.49 21.28 4.69
CA SER A 78 12.59 22.20 4.36
C SER A 78 12.59 23.44 5.25
N SER A 79 11.44 23.88 5.76
CA SER A 79 11.36 25.05 6.65
C SER A 79 11.70 24.73 8.10
N ASP A 80 11.28 23.59 8.65
CA ASP A 80 11.66 23.12 9.98
C ASP A 80 11.70 21.59 10.03
N LYS A 81 12.84 21.04 9.62
CA LYS A 81 13.03 19.58 9.54
C LYS A 81 12.76 18.90 10.88
N GLN A 82 13.27 19.43 11.98
CA GLN A 82 13.16 18.77 13.27
C GLN A 82 11.71 18.72 13.75
N GLN A 83 11.00 19.84 13.71
CA GLN A 83 9.60 19.89 14.15
C GLN A 83 8.71 19.02 13.25
N ILE A 84 8.89 19.07 11.93
CA ILE A 84 8.02 18.34 11.00
C ILE A 84 8.31 16.84 11.00
N ILE A 85 9.57 16.40 11.10
CA ILE A 85 9.87 14.97 11.27
C ILE A 85 9.24 14.41 12.55
N LYS A 86 9.26 15.17 13.64
CA LYS A 86 8.54 14.77 14.87
C LYS A 86 7.04 14.61 14.65
N VAL A 87 6.43 15.47 13.82
CA VAL A 87 4.99 15.40 13.50
C VAL A 87 4.66 14.20 12.60
N VAL A 88 5.54 13.90 11.63
CA VAL A 88 5.48 12.70 10.81
C VAL A 88 5.58 11.46 11.71
N ALA A 89 6.61 11.38 12.55
CA ALA A 89 6.83 10.27 13.48
C ALA A 89 5.64 10.07 14.43
N ASN A 90 5.12 11.13 15.05
CA ASN A 90 3.95 11.05 15.93
C ASN A 90 2.67 10.59 15.21
N SER A 91 2.59 10.76 13.89
CA SER A 91 1.45 10.31 13.08
C SER A 91 1.72 8.95 12.42
N PHE A 92 2.94 8.41 12.53
CA PHE A 92 3.40 7.25 11.78
C PHE A 92 2.60 5.99 12.11
N ASP A 93 2.32 5.72 13.39
CA ASP A 93 1.55 4.53 13.79
C ASP A 93 0.10 4.57 13.32
N GLU A 94 -0.56 5.72 13.50
CA GLU A 94 -1.95 5.91 13.05
C GLU A 94 -2.02 5.74 11.53
N ILE A 95 -1.07 6.32 10.80
CA ILE A 95 -1.02 6.25 9.34
C ILE A 95 -0.63 4.85 8.86
N SER A 96 0.36 4.19 9.47
CA SER A 96 0.73 2.81 9.14
C SER A 96 -0.44 1.86 9.36
N SER A 97 -1.27 2.10 10.39
CA SER A 97 -2.50 1.36 10.62
C SER A 97 -3.51 1.51 9.47
N THR A 98 -3.50 2.64 8.75
CA THR A 98 -4.36 2.84 7.58
C THR A 98 -4.02 1.89 6.45
N ASP A 99 -2.73 1.65 6.21
CA ASP A 99 -2.27 0.74 5.17
C ASP A 99 -2.61 -0.71 5.53
N MET A 100 -2.54 -1.07 6.82
CA MET A 100 -3.01 -2.37 7.29
C MET A 100 -4.50 -2.59 7.04
N LYS A 101 -5.33 -1.58 7.33
CA LYS A 101 -6.79 -1.65 7.13
C LYS A 101 -7.14 -1.68 5.66
N TRP A 102 -6.49 -0.87 4.84
CA TRP A 102 -6.61 -0.92 3.38
C TRP A 102 -6.27 -2.32 2.86
N MET A 103 -5.17 -2.91 3.33
CA MET A 103 -4.78 -4.26 2.97
C MET A 103 -5.80 -5.30 3.44
N THR A 104 -6.37 -5.18 4.64
CA THR A 104 -7.49 -6.06 5.08
C THR A 104 -8.66 -5.96 4.13
N ASN A 105 -9.05 -4.76 3.73
CA ASN A 105 -10.18 -4.57 2.84
C ASN A 105 -9.90 -5.26 1.52
N VAL A 106 -8.73 -5.03 0.93
CA VAL A 106 -8.28 -5.72 -0.30
C VAL A 106 -8.30 -7.25 -0.12
N LEU A 107 -7.76 -7.78 0.98
CA LEU A 107 -7.70 -9.21 1.30
C LEU A 107 -9.04 -9.90 1.55
N THR A 108 -10.07 -9.14 1.91
CA THR A 108 -11.39 -9.66 2.28
C THR A 108 -12.48 -9.34 1.25
N GLN A 109 -12.09 -8.78 0.09
CA GLN A 109 -13.04 -8.47 -0.98
C GLN A 109 -13.60 -9.76 -1.60
N PRO A 110 -14.93 -9.94 -1.61
CA PRO A 110 -15.55 -11.02 -2.36
C PRO A 110 -15.39 -10.80 -3.87
N GLU A 111 -15.52 -11.87 -4.66
CA GLU A 111 -15.54 -11.74 -6.12
C GLU A 111 -16.80 -10.99 -6.56
N VAL A 112 -16.62 -9.72 -6.94
CA VAL A 112 -17.72 -8.82 -7.27
C VAL A 112 -18.54 -9.33 -8.47
N ASN A 113 -17.95 -10.16 -9.32
CA ASN A 113 -18.63 -10.78 -10.47
C ASN A 113 -19.76 -11.73 -10.07
N ASP A 114 -19.74 -12.26 -8.85
CA ASP A 114 -20.77 -13.17 -8.35
C ASP A 114 -21.99 -12.42 -7.76
N PHE A 115 -21.92 -11.09 -7.66
CA PHE A 115 -22.93 -10.29 -6.98
C PHE A 115 -24.00 -9.76 -7.93
N SER A 116 -25.24 -9.70 -7.43
CA SER A 116 -26.28 -8.89 -8.05
C SER A 116 -25.91 -7.40 -7.98
N GLU A 117 -26.42 -6.57 -8.88
CA GLU A 117 -26.10 -5.13 -8.89
C GLU A 117 -26.41 -4.44 -7.55
N ARG A 118 -27.50 -4.87 -6.88
CA ARG A 118 -27.87 -4.40 -5.54
C ARG A 118 -26.82 -4.75 -4.49
N ASP A 119 -26.29 -5.97 -4.55
CA ASP A 119 -25.28 -6.44 -3.60
C ASP A 119 -23.94 -5.76 -3.86
N LYS A 120 -23.58 -5.53 -5.14
CA LYS A 120 -22.41 -4.73 -5.54
C LYS A 120 -22.48 -3.32 -4.96
N ILE A 121 -23.60 -2.62 -5.13
CA ILE A 121 -23.76 -1.25 -4.59
C ILE A 121 -23.65 -1.25 -3.07
N SER A 122 -24.31 -2.19 -2.40
CA SER A 122 -24.25 -2.31 -0.93
C SER A 122 -22.81 -2.57 -0.45
N TYR A 123 -22.08 -3.42 -1.18
CA TYR A 123 -20.67 -3.68 -0.94
C TYR A 123 -19.81 -2.43 -1.17
N TYR A 124 -20.02 -1.68 -2.24
CA TYR A 124 -19.23 -0.49 -2.51
C TYR A 124 -19.49 0.66 -1.53
N PHE A 125 -20.69 0.76 -0.93
CA PHE A 125 -20.88 1.65 0.21
C PHE A 125 -20.01 1.25 1.40
N LYS A 126 -19.87 -0.05 1.70
CA LYS A 126 -18.92 -0.52 2.71
C LYS A 126 -17.48 -0.12 2.34
N VAL A 127 -17.08 -0.28 1.07
CA VAL A 127 -15.76 0.16 0.59
C VAL A 127 -15.56 1.68 0.78
N ILE A 128 -16.57 2.50 0.48
CA ILE A 128 -16.52 3.96 0.72
C ILE A 128 -16.32 4.27 2.20
N ASP A 129 -17.10 3.63 3.09
CA ASP A 129 -16.97 3.81 4.54
C ASP A 129 -15.55 3.47 5.01
N GLU A 130 -15.08 2.25 4.69
CA GLU A 130 -13.77 1.81 5.13
C GLU A 130 -12.63 2.66 4.52
N THR A 131 -12.74 3.07 3.26
CA THR A 131 -11.75 3.94 2.61
C THR A 131 -11.72 5.30 3.29
N LEU A 132 -12.87 5.96 3.44
CA LEU A 132 -12.92 7.33 3.93
C LEU A 132 -12.69 7.42 5.45
N GLU A 133 -13.25 6.50 6.23
CA GLU A 133 -13.13 6.51 7.69
C GLU A 133 -11.81 5.93 8.18
N SER A 134 -11.46 4.74 7.69
CA SER A 134 -10.34 3.99 8.25
C SER A 134 -9.00 4.33 7.62
N ALA A 135 -9.00 4.87 6.39
CA ALA A 135 -7.77 5.12 5.65
C ALA A 135 -7.51 6.59 5.29
N PHE A 136 -8.46 7.25 4.63
CA PHE A 136 -8.30 8.63 4.17
C PHE A 136 -8.29 9.64 5.32
N LYS A 137 -9.25 9.55 6.26
CA LYS A 137 -9.41 10.52 7.36
C LYS A 137 -8.13 10.74 8.20
N PRO A 138 -7.42 9.71 8.68
CA PRO A 138 -6.17 9.92 9.43
C PRO A 138 -5.10 10.66 8.61
N ARG A 139 -4.94 10.29 7.33
CA ARG A 139 -4.00 10.96 6.42
C ARG A 139 -4.41 12.40 6.12
N PHE A 140 -5.72 12.66 5.99
CA PHE A 140 -6.24 14.00 5.81
C PHE A 140 -6.04 14.88 7.05
N LYS A 141 -6.18 14.33 8.26
CA LYS A 141 -5.82 15.04 9.51
C LYS A 141 -4.34 15.39 9.56
N PHE A 142 -3.48 14.50 9.08
CA PHE A 142 -2.05 14.79 8.96
C PHE A 142 -1.79 15.89 7.92
N LEU A 143 -2.45 15.85 6.76
CA LEU A 143 -2.38 16.90 5.75
C LEU A 143 -2.80 18.26 6.31
N ASP A 144 -3.93 18.33 7.04
CA ASP A 144 -4.41 19.53 7.71
C ASP A 144 -3.37 20.15 8.66
N LYS A 145 -2.62 19.33 9.40
CA LYS A 145 -1.51 19.82 10.25
C LYS A 145 -0.45 20.54 9.42
N LEU A 146 -0.04 19.97 8.30
CA LEU A 146 1.02 20.53 7.46
C LEU A 146 0.55 21.76 6.67
N VAL A 147 -0.71 21.80 6.23
CA VAL A 147 -1.28 22.99 5.59
C VAL A 147 -1.32 24.16 6.57
N ASN A 148 -1.83 23.95 7.79
CA ASN A 148 -1.87 25.00 8.81
C ASN A 148 -0.47 25.48 9.19
N TYR A 149 0.49 24.56 9.27
CA TYR A 149 1.88 24.93 9.50
C TYR A 149 2.45 25.79 8.37
N LYS A 150 2.26 25.41 7.11
CA LYS A 150 2.73 26.20 5.95
C LYS A 150 2.11 27.61 5.91
N LEU A 151 0.82 27.72 6.22
CA LEU A 151 0.10 29.00 6.09
C LEU A 151 0.28 29.91 7.31
N TYR A 152 0.38 29.34 8.51
CA TYR A 152 0.26 30.09 9.76
C TYR A 152 1.39 29.83 10.76
N GLY A 153 2.31 28.91 10.47
CA GLY A 153 3.44 28.57 11.33
C GLY A 153 3.08 27.80 12.60
N PHE A 154 1.86 27.25 12.71
CA PHE A 154 1.43 26.45 13.86
C PHE A 154 0.87 25.09 13.43
N ILE A 155 0.99 24.11 14.32
CA ILE A 155 0.51 22.74 14.11
C ILE A 155 -0.74 22.53 14.96
N PRO A 156 -1.94 22.40 14.37
CA PRO A 156 -3.17 22.17 15.13
C PRO A 156 -3.16 20.80 15.81
N ASP A 157 -3.70 20.73 17.03
CA ASP A 157 -4.12 19.46 17.61
C ASP A 157 -5.53 19.10 17.14
N ASN A 158 -5.60 18.27 16.11
CA ASN A 158 -6.85 17.77 15.52
C ASN A 158 -7.13 16.30 15.86
N SER A 159 -6.43 15.73 16.85
CA SER A 159 -6.58 14.33 17.27
C SER A 159 -8.04 14.02 17.66
N GLY A 160 -8.64 14.85 18.52
CA GLY A 160 -10.04 14.73 18.97
C GLY A 160 -11.10 15.35 18.05
N SER A 161 -10.72 16.05 16.98
CA SER A 161 -11.67 16.71 16.09
C SER A 161 -12.50 15.71 15.27
N ASP A 162 -13.80 15.96 15.14
CA ASP A 162 -14.64 15.21 14.21
C ASP A 162 -14.22 15.49 12.76
N PHE A 163 -14.35 14.48 11.89
CA PHE A 163 -13.86 14.59 10.51
C PHE A 163 -14.58 15.68 9.72
N GLY A 164 -15.88 15.89 10.00
CA GLY A 164 -16.66 16.95 9.39
C GLY A 164 -16.13 18.33 9.73
N LYS A 165 -15.69 18.56 10.97
CA LYS A 165 -15.02 19.80 11.39
C LYS A 165 -13.69 19.99 10.66
N VAL A 166 -12.84 18.96 10.58
CA VAL A 166 -11.55 19.07 9.87
C VAL A 166 -11.75 19.43 8.38
N ILE A 167 -12.76 18.85 7.71
CA ILE A 167 -13.09 19.20 6.31
C ILE A 167 -13.63 20.63 6.19
N ARG A 168 -14.45 21.08 7.15
CA ARG A 168 -15.10 22.41 7.10
C ARG A 168 -14.15 23.56 7.41
N ASP A 169 -13.23 23.32 8.35
CA ASP A 169 -12.26 24.29 8.84
C ASP A 169 -10.96 24.25 8.01
N PHE A 170 -10.90 23.41 6.96
CA PHE A 170 -9.74 23.31 6.09
C PHE A 170 -9.47 24.66 5.40
N PRO A 171 -8.21 25.16 5.37
CA PRO A 171 -7.95 26.53 4.95
C PRO A 171 -8.41 26.88 3.53
N ASP A 172 -9.24 27.92 3.41
CA ASP A 172 -9.84 28.36 2.14
C ASP A 172 -8.77 28.76 1.09
N GLN A 173 -7.59 29.20 1.52
CA GLN A 173 -6.49 29.63 0.64
C GLN A 173 -5.96 28.51 -0.26
N VAL A 174 -6.12 27.24 0.15
CA VAL A 174 -5.64 26.08 -0.62
C VAL A 174 -6.80 25.23 -1.18
N LYS A 175 -8.04 25.65 -0.94
CA LYS A 175 -9.25 24.88 -1.26
C LYS A 175 -9.37 24.54 -2.74
N ASN A 176 -9.03 25.47 -3.63
CA ASN A 176 -9.11 25.25 -5.07
C ASN A 176 -8.12 24.18 -5.57
N ASP A 177 -6.91 24.14 -5.00
CA ASP A 177 -5.92 23.13 -5.36
C ASP A 177 -6.20 21.76 -4.72
N THR A 178 -7.04 21.72 -3.69
CA THR A 178 -7.34 20.53 -2.89
C THR A 178 -8.78 20.07 -2.97
N ILE A 179 -9.59 20.64 -3.87
CA ILE A 179 -11.05 20.46 -3.88
C ILE A 179 -11.46 18.99 -3.95
N LEU A 180 -10.70 18.16 -4.68
CA LEU A 180 -10.94 16.73 -4.80
C LEU A 180 -10.83 16.00 -3.46
N PHE A 181 -10.05 16.48 -2.48
CA PHE A 181 -10.04 15.92 -1.14
C PHE A 181 -11.28 16.27 -0.32
N LEU A 182 -11.96 17.36 -0.67
CA LEU A 182 -13.00 17.99 0.13
C LEU A 182 -14.40 17.60 -0.33
N GLU A 183 -14.61 17.39 -1.63
CA GLU A 183 -15.89 17.01 -2.23
C GLU A 183 -15.74 16.19 -3.50
N ASP A 184 -16.79 15.42 -3.82
CA ASP A 184 -16.81 14.61 -5.03
C ASP A 184 -17.05 15.48 -6.29
N PRO A 185 -16.41 15.15 -7.43
CA PRO A 185 -16.50 15.96 -8.64
C PRO A 185 -17.81 15.75 -9.43
N ILE A 186 -18.71 14.87 -8.98
CA ILE A 186 -19.91 14.48 -9.73
C ILE A 186 -21.12 15.28 -9.27
N VAL A 187 -21.30 15.41 -7.95
CA VAL A 187 -22.46 16.06 -7.33
C VAL A 187 -22.09 16.99 -6.17
N SER A 188 -20.80 17.25 -5.95
CA SER A 188 -20.29 18.19 -4.93
C SER A 188 -20.79 17.90 -3.50
N ILE A 189 -20.97 16.62 -3.16
CA ILE A 189 -21.18 16.19 -1.78
C ILE A 189 -19.80 16.07 -1.13
N SER A 190 -19.65 16.66 0.06
CA SER A 190 -18.35 16.65 0.74
C SER A 190 -17.91 15.24 1.16
N THR A 191 -16.60 15.02 1.23
CA THR A 191 -16.00 13.73 1.59
C THR A 191 -16.51 13.19 2.93
N ASN A 192 -16.67 14.06 3.93
CA ASN A 192 -17.25 13.65 5.21
C ASN A 192 -18.74 13.25 5.09
N GLN A 193 -19.52 13.87 4.20
CA GLN A 193 -20.90 13.45 3.97
C GLN A 193 -20.96 12.09 3.28
N TRP A 194 -20.11 11.81 2.28
CA TRP A 194 -19.99 10.48 1.68
C TRP A 194 -19.67 9.40 2.71
N ARG A 195 -18.68 9.68 3.56
CA ARG A 195 -18.33 8.82 4.71
C ARG A 195 -19.55 8.58 5.62
N ASN A 196 -20.31 9.62 5.94
CA ASN A 196 -21.49 9.49 6.80
C ASN A 196 -22.66 8.73 6.13
N ILE A 197 -22.92 8.96 4.83
CA ILE A 197 -23.93 8.24 4.06
C ILE A 197 -23.64 6.74 4.12
N ALA A 198 -22.38 6.37 3.88
CA ALA A 198 -21.92 5.00 3.88
C ALA A 198 -21.99 4.37 5.29
N ALA A 199 -21.39 5.01 6.29
CA ALA A 199 -21.31 4.52 7.66
C ALA A 199 -22.69 4.35 8.31
N HIS A 200 -23.63 5.25 8.04
CA HIS A 200 -24.98 5.24 8.61
C HIS A 200 -26.02 4.54 7.71
N LYS A 201 -25.60 4.03 6.56
CA LYS A 201 -26.47 3.39 5.57
C LYS A 201 -27.64 4.28 5.15
N SER A 202 -27.38 5.59 5.00
CA SER A 202 -28.38 6.59 4.61
C SER A 202 -28.62 6.58 3.10
N PHE A 203 -28.94 5.41 2.56
CA PHE A 203 -29.19 5.21 1.14
C PHE A 203 -30.27 4.15 0.88
N THR A 204 -30.96 4.28 -0.25
CA THR A 204 -31.90 3.28 -0.78
C THR A 204 -31.47 2.90 -2.19
N ILE A 205 -31.41 1.59 -2.47
CA ILE A 205 -31.07 1.07 -3.79
C ILE A 205 -32.37 0.68 -4.50
N ASN A 206 -32.72 1.44 -5.52
CA ASN A 206 -33.85 1.14 -6.40
C ASN A 206 -33.35 0.41 -7.65
N LYS A 207 -34.27 0.03 -8.54
CA LYS A 207 -33.95 -0.72 -9.76
C LYS A 207 -33.04 0.03 -10.74
N ASN A 208 -33.18 1.35 -10.81
CA ASN A 208 -32.50 2.19 -11.81
C ASN A 208 -31.63 3.30 -11.18
N ASP A 209 -31.70 3.48 -9.87
CA ASP A 209 -31.01 4.56 -9.18
C ASP A 209 -30.67 4.19 -7.73
N ILE A 210 -29.86 5.03 -7.12
CA ILE A 210 -29.50 5.03 -5.71
C ILE A 210 -29.93 6.37 -5.15
N VAL A 211 -30.78 6.37 -4.13
CA VAL A 211 -31.17 7.59 -3.43
C VAL A 211 -30.36 7.70 -2.15
N VAL A 212 -29.59 8.78 -1.99
CA VAL A 212 -28.80 9.06 -0.79
C VAL A 212 -29.43 10.20 0.01
N GLU A 213 -29.32 10.12 1.33
CA GLU A 213 -29.79 11.14 2.27
C GLU A 213 -28.62 11.68 3.10
N TYR A 214 -28.45 13.00 3.14
CA TYR A 214 -27.30 13.63 3.81
C TYR A 214 -27.63 15.00 4.40
N GLY A 215 -26.76 15.51 5.27
CA GLY A 215 -27.02 16.69 6.10
C GLY A 215 -27.49 16.32 7.52
N ARG A 216 -27.33 17.25 8.48
CA ARG A 216 -27.66 17.02 9.90
C ARG A 216 -28.95 17.71 10.35
N ASN A 217 -29.20 18.92 9.86
CA ASN A 217 -30.36 19.75 10.25
C ASN A 217 -31.34 19.97 9.09
N SER A 218 -30.85 19.91 7.85
CA SER A 218 -31.65 19.94 6.64
C SER A 218 -31.24 18.73 5.82
N ILE A 219 -32.07 17.68 5.87
CA ILE A 219 -31.82 16.45 5.12
C ILE A 219 -32.06 16.74 3.65
N GLN A 220 -31.00 16.59 2.87
CA GLN A 220 -31.04 16.63 1.42
C GLN A 220 -31.19 15.21 0.89
N LYS A 221 -31.93 15.05 -0.21
CA LYS A 221 -32.05 13.78 -0.92
C LYS A 221 -31.55 13.96 -2.34
N LEU A 222 -30.76 13.00 -2.82
CA LEU A 222 -30.22 13.01 -4.17
C LEU A 222 -30.33 11.61 -4.78
N ALA A 223 -30.88 11.54 -6.00
CA ALA A 223 -30.92 10.32 -6.78
C ALA A 223 -29.72 10.27 -7.73
N LEU A 224 -29.03 9.13 -7.77
CA LEU A 224 -27.83 8.89 -8.57
C LEU A 224 -28.04 7.68 -9.49
N SER A 225 -27.56 7.77 -10.72
CA SER A 225 -27.38 6.59 -11.55
C SER A 225 -26.29 5.69 -10.97
N TYR A 226 -26.31 4.40 -11.30
CA TYR A 226 -25.25 3.48 -10.90
C TYR A 226 -23.88 3.91 -11.45
N ASP A 227 -23.82 4.41 -12.68
CA ASP A 227 -22.59 4.94 -13.30
C ASP A 227 -21.98 6.10 -12.48
N ASN A 228 -22.82 7.07 -12.06
CA ASN A 228 -22.36 8.17 -11.21
C ASN A 228 -21.87 7.66 -9.85
N PHE A 229 -22.56 6.69 -9.26
CA PHE A 229 -22.12 6.06 -8.02
C PHE A 229 -20.76 5.37 -8.17
N TYR A 230 -20.53 4.62 -9.24
CA TYR A 230 -19.22 3.99 -9.49
C TYR A 230 -18.11 5.03 -9.67
N LYS A 231 -18.38 6.16 -10.33
CA LYS A 231 -17.42 7.27 -10.40
C LYS A 231 -17.07 7.84 -9.03
N ILE A 232 -18.05 7.96 -8.12
CA ILE A 232 -17.82 8.37 -6.73
C ILE A 232 -16.97 7.33 -5.99
N VAL A 233 -17.26 6.03 -6.14
CA VAL A 233 -16.43 4.96 -5.56
C VAL A 233 -14.98 5.10 -6.03
N HIS A 234 -14.74 5.24 -7.32
CA HIS A 234 -13.39 5.42 -7.86
C HIS A 234 -12.70 6.69 -7.36
N TRP A 235 -13.43 7.80 -7.27
CA TRP A 235 -12.92 9.04 -6.69
C TRP A 235 -12.42 8.83 -5.26
N THR A 236 -13.19 8.16 -4.38
CA THR A 236 -12.75 7.89 -2.99
C THR A 236 -11.44 7.10 -2.92
N GLN A 237 -11.25 6.16 -3.84
CA GLN A 237 -10.01 5.39 -3.91
C GLN A 237 -8.85 6.21 -4.46
N ASP A 238 -9.09 7.06 -5.47
CA ASP A 238 -8.06 7.86 -6.10
C ASP A 238 -7.53 8.95 -5.19
N ILE A 239 -8.40 9.62 -4.42
CA ILE A 239 -7.95 10.61 -3.44
C ILE A 239 -7.12 9.95 -2.33
N TYR A 240 -7.46 8.73 -1.92
CA TYR A 240 -6.65 7.96 -0.97
C TYR A 240 -5.29 7.58 -1.57
N ARG A 241 -5.24 7.10 -2.82
CA ARG A 241 -3.98 6.79 -3.51
C ARG A 241 -3.07 8.01 -3.60
N VAL A 242 -3.63 9.16 -3.95
CA VAL A 242 -2.89 10.43 -4.07
C VAL A 242 -2.27 10.85 -2.74
N ILE A 243 -3.07 10.98 -1.67
CA ILE A 243 -2.56 11.42 -0.37
C ILE A 243 -1.57 10.42 0.23
N ARG A 244 -1.85 9.11 0.06
CA ARG A 244 -0.96 8.04 0.52
C ARG A 244 0.38 8.09 -0.20
N PHE A 245 0.38 8.18 -1.53
CA PHE A 245 1.62 8.09 -2.30
C PHE A 245 2.53 9.31 -2.06
N GLY A 246 1.95 10.51 -1.93
CA GLY A 246 2.70 11.69 -1.48
C GLY A 246 3.42 11.44 -0.16
N GLN A 247 2.73 10.82 0.81
CA GLN A 247 3.32 10.52 2.10
C GLN A 247 4.36 9.40 2.03
N VAL A 248 4.13 8.32 1.28
CA VAL A 248 5.10 7.23 1.10
C VAL A 248 6.43 7.79 0.58
N LEU A 249 6.40 8.66 -0.43
CA LEU A 249 7.62 9.27 -0.95
C LEU A 249 8.32 10.15 0.10
N THR A 250 7.56 10.87 0.93
CA THR A 250 8.11 11.63 2.06
C THR A 250 8.75 10.70 3.08
N ASP A 251 8.06 9.65 3.51
CA ASP A 251 8.56 8.70 4.50
C ASP A 251 9.84 8.03 4.00
N LEU A 252 9.91 7.59 2.73
CA LEU A 252 11.12 7.00 2.14
C LEU A 252 12.31 7.97 2.09
N ASN A 253 12.06 9.28 1.94
CA ASN A 253 13.13 10.28 1.94
C ASN A 253 13.74 10.52 3.31
N TYR A 254 12.98 10.28 4.39
CA TYR A 254 13.35 10.65 5.75
C TYR A 254 13.20 9.50 6.74
N ILE A 255 13.21 8.25 6.25
CA ILE A 255 12.90 7.07 7.07
C ILE A 255 13.91 6.91 8.21
N GLU A 256 15.18 7.21 7.98
CA GLU A 256 16.23 7.12 9.00
C GLU A 256 15.95 8.08 10.16
N GLU A 257 15.53 9.32 9.86
CA GLU A 257 15.17 10.32 10.87
C GLU A 257 13.85 10.01 11.57
N ILE A 258 12.86 9.51 10.84
CA ILE A 258 11.57 9.08 11.41
C ILE A 258 11.78 7.91 12.38
N VAL A 259 12.56 6.90 11.98
CA VAL A 259 12.92 5.75 12.84
C VAL A 259 13.64 6.22 14.11
N ALA A 260 14.56 7.18 13.98
CA ALA A 260 15.27 7.73 15.13
C ALA A 260 14.33 8.41 16.13
N GLU A 261 13.37 9.22 15.66
CA GLU A 261 12.34 9.83 16.51
C GLU A 261 11.40 8.80 17.16
N LEU A 262 11.10 7.70 16.46
CA LEU A 262 10.31 6.59 17.00
C LEU A 262 11.08 5.75 18.03
N GLY A 263 12.39 5.94 18.18
CA GLY A 263 13.24 5.16 19.09
C GLY A 263 13.67 3.79 18.55
N GLY A 264 13.60 3.58 17.23
CA GLY A 264 14.03 2.34 16.56
C GLY A 264 12.91 1.61 15.81
N THR A 265 13.30 0.63 14.98
CA THR A 265 12.38 -0.11 14.09
C THR A 265 11.45 -1.06 14.84
N GLN A 266 11.79 -1.47 16.06
CA GLN A 266 10.96 -2.35 16.89
C GLN A 266 9.59 -1.76 17.26
N ASN A 267 9.42 -0.44 17.10
CA ASN A 267 8.16 0.25 17.33
C ASN A 267 7.29 0.33 16.06
N MET A 268 7.82 -0.05 14.90
CA MET A 268 7.06 -0.11 13.67
C MET A 268 6.17 -1.36 13.66
N ASN A 269 4.87 -1.15 13.52
CA ASN A 269 3.93 -2.23 13.29
C ASN A 269 3.84 -2.43 11.78
N ILE A 270 4.48 -3.47 11.23
CA ILE A 270 4.39 -3.83 9.81
C ILE A 270 3.62 -5.13 9.71
N ARG A 271 2.63 -5.16 8.81
CA ARG A 271 1.80 -6.34 8.59
C ARG A 271 2.48 -7.27 7.58
N PHE A 272 2.53 -8.56 7.90
CA PHE A 272 3.16 -9.59 7.08
C PHE A 272 2.64 -9.59 5.63
N GLU A 273 1.32 -9.54 5.43
CA GLU A 273 0.74 -9.60 4.08
C GLU A 273 1.13 -8.41 3.20
N SER A 274 1.40 -7.24 3.80
CA SER A 274 1.90 -6.06 3.07
C SER A 274 3.31 -6.32 2.55
N SER A 275 4.19 -6.81 3.41
CA SER A 275 5.56 -7.18 3.03
C SER A 275 5.58 -8.33 2.03
N LEU A 276 4.72 -9.33 2.20
CA LEU A 276 4.58 -10.45 1.27
C LEU A 276 4.16 -9.99 -0.12
N LEU A 277 3.25 -9.02 -0.22
CA LEU A 277 2.88 -8.40 -1.49
C LEU A 277 4.07 -7.73 -2.19
N HIS A 278 4.88 -6.98 -1.45
CA HIS A 278 6.10 -6.38 -1.99
C HIS A 278 7.09 -7.43 -2.50
N ILE A 279 7.30 -8.50 -1.72
CA ILE A 279 8.19 -9.62 -2.10
C ILE A 279 7.70 -10.28 -3.40
N ILE A 280 6.40 -10.58 -3.49
CA ILE A 280 5.80 -11.21 -4.67
C ILE A 280 5.94 -10.31 -5.91
N HIS A 281 5.68 -9.01 -5.80
CA HIS A 281 5.88 -8.09 -6.92
C HIS A 281 7.34 -8.00 -7.39
N ASN A 282 8.28 -7.95 -6.44
CA ASN A 282 9.69 -7.93 -6.76
C ASN A 282 10.09 -9.19 -7.54
N MET A 283 9.58 -10.34 -7.10
CA MET A 283 9.78 -11.61 -7.79
C MET A 283 9.18 -11.63 -9.21
N GLN A 284 7.96 -11.13 -9.36
CA GLN A 284 7.30 -11.05 -10.68
C GLN A 284 8.07 -10.16 -11.65
N ILE A 285 8.57 -9.01 -11.19
CA ILE A 285 9.37 -8.10 -12.00
C ILE A 285 10.69 -8.73 -12.45
N VAL A 286 11.31 -9.59 -11.64
CA VAL A 286 12.55 -10.29 -12.03
C VAL A 286 12.31 -11.55 -12.88
N GLY A 287 11.05 -11.87 -13.18
CA GLY A 287 10.64 -12.88 -14.15
C GLY A 287 10.07 -14.17 -13.56
N PHE A 288 9.74 -14.22 -12.27
CA PHE A 288 9.06 -15.36 -11.66
C PHE A 288 7.53 -15.23 -11.76
N GLU A 289 6.81 -16.33 -11.95
CA GLU A 289 5.34 -16.33 -11.85
C GLU A 289 4.94 -16.76 -10.44
N PHE A 290 4.22 -15.93 -9.69
CA PHE A 290 3.64 -16.37 -8.41
C PHE A 290 2.55 -17.42 -8.63
N VAL A 291 2.59 -18.51 -7.86
CA VAL A 291 1.62 -19.62 -7.96
C VAL A 291 0.76 -19.74 -6.70
N SER A 292 1.40 -19.78 -5.52
CA SER A 292 0.69 -19.85 -4.24
C SER A 292 1.62 -19.56 -3.05
N ASN A 293 1.01 -19.36 -1.88
CA ASN A 293 1.68 -19.53 -0.59
C ASN A 293 1.08 -20.75 0.13
N GLU A 294 1.89 -21.44 0.92
CA GLU A 294 1.48 -22.59 1.73
C GLU A 294 2.08 -22.51 3.13
N GLU A 295 1.30 -22.90 4.13
CA GLU A 295 1.74 -23.02 5.52
C GLU A 295 1.98 -24.51 5.82
N GLN A 296 3.23 -24.91 6.02
CA GLN A 296 3.65 -26.30 6.25
C GLN A 296 4.22 -26.43 7.67
N SER A 297 3.37 -26.74 8.65
CA SER A 297 3.74 -26.83 10.08
C SER A 297 4.39 -25.53 10.60
N ASP A 298 5.72 -25.50 10.74
CA ASP A 298 6.53 -24.37 11.19
C ASP A 298 7.23 -23.64 10.03
N THR A 299 6.88 -23.95 8.79
CA THR A 299 7.52 -23.41 7.59
C THR A 299 6.51 -22.64 6.74
N PHE A 300 6.80 -21.39 6.43
CA PHE A 300 6.06 -20.62 5.43
C PHE A 300 6.69 -20.84 4.05
N CYS A 301 5.89 -21.29 3.08
CA CYS A 301 6.36 -21.64 1.74
C CYS A 301 5.79 -20.71 0.68
N LEU A 302 6.67 -20.14 -0.15
CA LEU A 302 6.30 -19.38 -1.34
C LEU A 302 6.55 -20.24 -2.60
N ASN A 303 5.52 -20.45 -3.41
CA ASN A 303 5.59 -21.26 -4.62
C ASN A 303 5.55 -20.36 -5.86
N VAL A 304 6.54 -20.53 -6.74
CA VAL A 304 6.65 -19.78 -7.99
C VAL A 304 7.02 -20.69 -9.15
N LYS A 305 6.73 -20.28 -10.38
CA LYS A 305 7.33 -20.91 -11.56
C LYS A 305 8.68 -20.29 -11.85
N GLY A 306 9.59 -21.12 -12.37
CA GLY A 306 10.93 -20.70 -12.77
C GLY A 306 10.89 -19.65 -13.89
N LYS A 307 11.98 -18.89 -14.01
CA LYS A 307 12.09 -17.84 -15.02
C LYS A 307 12.20 -18.44 -16.41
N ILE A 308 11.51 -17.85 -17.39
CA ILE A 308 11.62 -18.23 -18.80
C ILE A 308 13.09 -18.07 -19.24
N ASP A 309 13.63 -19.08 -19.93
CA ASP A 309 15.03 -19.15 -20.42
C ASP A 309 16.14 -19.25 -19.35
N HIS A 310 15.82 -19.65 -18.11
CA HIS A 310 16.81 -19.98 -17.08
C HIS A 310 16.75 -21.46 -16.73
N ASP A 311 17.90 -22.07 -16.42
CA ASP A 311 17.93 -23.41 -15.85
C ASP A 311 17.35 -23.42 -14.43
N LEU A 312 16.96 -24.61 -13.96
CA LEU A 312 16.28 -24.79 -12.69
C LEU A 312 17.16 -24.40 -11.48
N GLU A 313 18.47 -24.65 -11.56
CA GLU A 313 19.41 -24.35 -10.48
C GLU A 313 19.63 -22.84 -10.36
N SER A 314 19.91 -22.16 -11.47
CA SER A 314 20.01 -20.70 -11.55
C SER A 314 18.72 -20.02 -11.07
N SER A 315 17.56 -20.50 -11.54
CA SER A 315 16.25 -20.00 -11.10
C SER A 315 16.07 -20.14 -9.59
N LEU A 316 16.44 -21.28 -9.01
CA LEU A 316 16.31 -21.53 -7.58
C LEU A 316 17.21 -20.62 -6.75
N ILE A 317 18.48 -20.48 -7.14
CA ILE A 317 19.44 -19.61 -6.43
C ILE A 317 18.94 -18.18 -6.42
N HIS A 318 18.46 -17.67 -7.56
CA HIS A 318 17.94 -16.31 -7.65
C HIS A 318 16.66 -16.15 -6.81
N ALA A 319 15.73 -17.11 -6.86
CA ALA A 319 14.51 -17.04 -6.05
C ALA A 319 14.84 -17.07 -4.54
N SER A 320 15.81 -17.88 -4.11
CA SER A 320 16.19 -17.99 -2.68
C SER A 320 16.70 -16.70 -2.06
N GLN A 321 17.11 -15.72 -2.88
CA GLN A 321 17.57 -14.42 -2.39
C GLN A 321 16.45 -13.62 -1.70
N CYS A 322 15.17 -13.92 -1.93
CA CYS A 322 14.08 -13.23 -1.25
C CYS A 322 13.78 -13.81 0.15
N LEU A 323 14.41 -14.92 0.54
CA LEU A 323 14.10 -15.61 1.80
C LEU A 323 14.49 -14.80 3.04
N ASP A 324 15.48 -13.91 2.95
CA ASP A 324 15.83 -13.01 4.04
C ASP A 324 14.74 -11.95 4.26
N GLN A 325 14.25 -11.32 3.19
CA GLN A 325 13.12 -10.38 3.21
C GLN A 325 11.86 -11.06 3.74
N LEU A 326 11.57 -12.28 3.28
CA LEU A 326 10.42 -13.06 3.74
C LEU A 326 10.51 -13.41 5.23
N SER A 327 11.71 -13.76 5.71
CA SER A 327 11.93 -14.06 7.13
C SER A 327 11.82 -12.82 8.01
N CYS A 328 12.35 -11.68 7.56
CA CYS A 328 12.14 -10.39 8.22
C CYS A 328 10.65 -10.04 8.27
N ALA A 329 9.91 -10.21 7.16
CA ALA A 329 8.47 -9.94 7.11
C ALA A 329 7.66 -10.75 8.13
N ILE A 330 7.97 -12.05 8.30
CA ILE A 330 7.35 -12.89 9.33
C ILE A 330 7.76 -12.42 10.71
N TYR A 331 9.04 -12.11 10.91
CA TYR A 331 9.54 -11.66 12.19
C TYR A 331 8.90 -10.32 12.59
N ASP A 332 8.76 -9.34 11.71
CA ASP A 332 8.29 -8.01 12.09
C ASP A 332 6.81 -7.98 12.49
N ASP A 333 6.01 -8.96 12.04
CA ASP A 333 4.60 -9.07 12.41
C ASP A 333 4.38 -9.96 13.66
N LYS A 334 4.01 -9.33 14.77
CA LYS A 334 3.75 -9.99 16.06
C LYS A 334 2.65 -11.06 16.02
N PHE A 335 1.75 -11.05 15.05
CA PHE A 335 0.67 -12.02 14.92
C PHE A 335 1.12 -13.31 14.21
N VAL A 336 2.20 -13.28 13.44
CA VAL A 336 2.71 -14.45 12.70
C VAL A 336 4.11 -14.88 13.10
N ARG A 337 4.91 -14.03 13.76
CA ARG A 337 6.31 -14.31 14.18
C ARG A 337 6.49 -15.68 14.83
N ASN A 338 5.53 -16.10 15.66
CA ASN A 338 5.63 -17.33 16.45
C ASN A 338 5.06 -18.56 15.72
N ASN A 339 4.44 -18.38 14.54
CA ASN A 339 3.82 -19.48 13.79
C ASN A 339 4.85 -20.24 12.96
N PHE A 340 5.94 -19.57 12.56
CA PHE A 340 6.94 -20.14 11.66
C PHE A 340 8.35 -20.00 12.25
N GLN A 341 9.17 -21.02 12.03
CA GLN A 341 10.60 -21.05 12.36
C GLN A 341 11.47 -21.00 11.10
N LYS A 342 10.89 -21.35 9.94
CA LYS A 342 11.58 -21.44 8.66
C LYS A 342 10.78 -20.77 7.55
N THR A 343 11.50 -20.33 6.53
CA THR A 343 10.94 -19.88 5.26
C THR A 343 11.45 -20.77 4.14
N LYS A 344 10.60 -21.01 3.16
CA LYS A 344 10.89 -21.85 2.00
C LYS A 344 10.42 -21.17 0.73
N ILE A 345 11.19 -21.32 -0.33
CA ILE A 345 10.75 -21.01 -1.68
C ILE A 345 10.82 -22.28 -2.53
N SER A 346 9.79 -22.52 -3.33
CA SER A 346 9.72 -23.67 -4.23
C SER A 346 9.51 -23.22 -5.67
N ILE A 347 10.29 -23.79 -6.59
CA ILE A 347 10.02 -23.73 -8.02
C ILE A 347 9.06 -24.89 -8.36
N VAL A 348 7.92 -24.60 -8.97
CA VAL A 348 6.89 -25.58 -9.32
C VAL A 348 6.62 -25.64 -10.82
N ASP A 349 6.13 -26.79 -11.31
CA ASP A 349 5.61 -26.94 -12.68
C ASP A 349 4.16 -26.45 -12.82
N ASP A 350 3.61 -26.53 -14.04
CA ASP A 350 2.21 -26.16 -14.33
C ASP A 350 1.18 -27.01 -13.57
N ASN A 351 1.58 -28.20 -13.10
CA ASN A 351 0.76 -29.09 -12.28
C ASN A 351 0.96 -28.86 -10.78
N ARG A 352 1.72 -27.82 -10.39
CA ARG A 352 2.09 -27.46 -9.02
C ARG A 352 2.97 -28.50 -8.32
N ASN A 353 3.65 -29.36 -9.06
CA ASN A 353 4.65 -30.26 -8.49
C ASN A 353 5.93 -29.48 -8.21
N THR A 354 6.50 -29.63 -7.02
CA THR A 354 7.81 -29.05 -6.68
C THR A 354 8.93 -29.67 -7.54
N LEU A 355 9.62 -28.81 -8.28
CA LEU A 355 10.80 -29.11 -9.08
C LEU A 355 12.08 -28.91 -8.26
N ALA A 356 12.12 -27.82 -7.50
CA ALA A 356 13.23 -27.48 -6.63
C ALA A 356 12.77 -26.61 -5.46
N SER A 357 13.53 -26.55 -4.39
CA SER A 357 13.25 -25.67 -3.26
C SER A 357 14.49 -25.29 -2.45
N ALA A 358 14.45 -24.12 -1.83
CA ALA A 358 15.45 -23.65 -0.88
C ALA A 358 14.74 -23.32 0.43
N THR A 359 15.31 -23.74 1.57
CA THR A 359 14.75 -23.50 2.90
C THR A 359 15.82 -22.90 3.81
N ILE A 360 15.42 -21.94 4.65
CA ILE A 360 16.30 -21.30 5.63
C ILE A 360 15.56 -21.07 6.95
N SER A 361 16.28 -21.08 8.07
CA SER A 361 15.69 -20.68 9.35
C SER A 361 15.57 -19.15 9.42
N ILE A 362 14.49 -18.68 10.06
CA ILE A 362 14.25 -17.24 10.24
C ILE A 362 15.38 -16.61 11.06
N GLU A 363 15.91 -17.30 12.07
CA GLU A 363 17.04 -16.81 12.87
C GLU A 363 18.27 -16.51 12.01
N VAL A 364 18.63 -17.42 11.09
CA VAL A 364 19.80 -17.23 10.22
C VAL A 364 19.57 -16.09 9.23
N ALA A 365 18.37 -15.99 8.66
CA ALA A 365 17.99 -14.86 7.81
C ALA A 365 18.06 -13.50 8.53
N LEU A 366 17.65 -13.44 9.80
CA LEU A 366 17.76 -12.21 10.60
C LEU A 366 19.22 -11.82 10.88
N LYS A 367 20.11 -12.78 11.09
CA LYS A 367 21.55 -12.50 11.21
C LYS A 367 22.09 -11.92 9.90
N LYS A 368 21.65 -12.46 8.76
CA LYS A 368 22.01 -11.93 7.44
C LYS A 368 21.53 -10.49 7.23
N SER A 369 20.29 -10.18 7.59
CA SER A 369 19.72 -8.82 7.42
C SER A 369 20.38 -7.78 8.32
N LYS A 370 20.87 -8.18 9.50
CA LYS A 370 21.68 -7.35 10.40
C LYS A 370 23.14 -7.16 9.97
N GLY A 371 23.56 -7.81 8.88
CA GLY A 371 24.94 -7.79 8.41
C GLY A 371 25.90 -8.65 9.23
N GLU A 372 25.38 -9.55 10.07
CA GLU A 372 26.17 -10.48 10.89
C GLU A 372 26.67 -11.69 10.07
N LEU A 373 26.13 -11.90 8.86
CA LEU A 373 26.55 -12.95 7.92
C LEU A 373 26.87 -12.38 6.54
N THR A 374 27.94 -12.89 5.92
CA THR A 374 28.21 -12.72 4.50
C THR A 374 27.20 -13.49 3.64
N LEU A 375 27.11 -13.18 2.35
CA LEU A 375 26.24 -13.92 1.43
C LEU A 375 26.64 -15.42 1.36
N ASN A 376 27.93 -15.72 1.36
CA ASN A 376 28.42 -17.10 1.27
C ASN A 376 28.06 -17.91 2.53
N GLU A 377 28.19 -17.31 3.72
CA GLU A 377 27.79 -17.96 4.99
C GLU A 377 26.28 -18.13 5.12
N TYR A 378 25.51 -17.25 4.49
CA TYR A 378 24.05 -17.35 4.43
C TYR A 378 23.62 -18.49 3.51
N LEU A 379 24.18 -18.54 2.28
CA LEU A 379 23.89 -19.59 1.32
C LEU A 379 24.34 -20.98 1.80
N SER A 380 25.44 -21.08 2.56
CA SER A 380 25.90 -22.37 3.09
C SER A 380 25.00 -22.95 4.20
N GLN A 381 24.11 -22.14 4.76
CA GLN A 381 23.12 -22.55 5.77
C GLN A 381 21.74 -22.84 5.17
N MET A 382 21.58 -22.71 3.85
CA MET A 382 20.35 -23.05 3.15
C MET A 382 20.29 -24.52 2.78
N ASP A 383 19.12 -25.12 3.02
CA ASP A 383 18.81 -26.47 2.57
C ASP A 383 18.25 -26.40 1.14
N PHE A 384 19.08 -26.74 0.16
CA PHE A 384 18.68 -26.84 -1.24
C PHE A 384 18.22 -28.25 -1.61
N TYR A 385 17.14 -28.33 -2.38
CA TYR A 385 16.63 -29.55 -2.98
C TYR A 385 16.34 -29.30 -4.46
N ILE A 386 16.93 -30.09 -5.35
CA ILE A 386 16.65 -30.07 -6.79
C ILE A 386 16.25 -31.48 -7.19
N LYS A 387 15.06 -31.63 -7.79
CA LYS A 387 14.59 -32.90 -8.29
C LYS A 387 15.32 -33.19 -9.60
N ASN A 388 16.28 -34.11 -9.55
CA ASN A 388 16.98 -34.57 -10.75
C ASN A 388 15.96 -35.30 -11.65
N TYR A 389 15.64 -34.70 -12.79
CA TYR A 389 15.01 -35.41 -13.89
C TYR A 389 16.10 -36.26 -14.55
N ALA A 390 16.04 -37.57 -14.31
CA ALA A 390 16.83 -38.55 -15.05
C ALA A 390 16.21 -38.80 -16.43
#